data_AF-A0A0A1ZB08-F1
#
_entry.id   AF-A0A0A1ZB08-F1
#
_cell.length_a   1.000
_cell.length_b   1.000
_cell.length_c   1.000
_cell.angle_alpha   90.00
_cell.angle_beta   90.00
_cell.angle_gamma   90.00
#
_symmetry.space_group_name_H-M   'P 1'
#
loop_
_entity.id
_entity.type
_entity.pdbx_description
1 polymer ?
#
loop_
_entity_poly.entity_id
_entity_poly.type
_entity_poly.pdbx_seq_one_letter_code
_entity_poly.pdbx_strand_id
1 'polypeptide(L)' 'MDYLSHPEESKDKNYSKERQQIRQELRRQDNQTKKMGGVVDWNYLLNHVDSF' A
#
# COMPACT_ATOMS: atom_id res chain seq x y z
N MET A 1 -0.16 7.41 5.33
CA MET A 1 0.61 6.14 5.43
C MET A 1 1.90 6.20 4.62
N ASP A 2 2.98 5.62 5.15
CA ASP A 2 4.34 5.63 4.59
C ASP A 2 4.57 4.63 3.43
N TYR A 3 3.49 4.06 2.89
CA TYR A 3 3.54 3.13 1.76
C TYR A 3 3.87 3.83 0.44
N LEU A 4 3.34 5.04 0.22
CA LEU A 4 3.63 5.82 -0.98
C LEU A 4 5.07 6.34 -1.02
N SER A 5 5.63 6.69 0.13
CA SER A 5 7.02 7.14 0.25
C SER A 5 8.01 6.01 -0.06
N HIS A 6 7.60 4.78 0.23
CA HIS A 6 8.47 3.61 0.29
C HIS A 6 7.74 2.33 -0.17
N PRO A 7 7.29 2.20 -1.42
CA PRO A 7 6.49 1.04 -1.85
C PRO A 7 7.30 -0.27 -1.90
N GLU A 8 8.63 -0.17 -1.94
CA GLU A 8 9.53 -1.31 -2.04
C GLU A 8 9.43 -2.27 -0.86
N GLU A 9 9.31 -3.56 -1.17
CA GLU A 9 9.36 -4.64 -0.18
C GLU A 9 10.67 -4.67 0.61
N SER A 10 11.78 -4.19 0.02
CA SER A 10 13.10 -4.08 0.65
C SER A 10 13.07 -3.27 1.96
N LYS A 11 12.13 -2.33 2.10
CA LYS A 11 11.97 -1.44 3.25
C LYS A 11 11.01 -2.00 4.30
N ASP A 12 10.30 -3.08 4.00
CA ASP A 12 9.31 -3.67 4.91
C ASP A 12 9.93 -4.17 6.22
N LYS A 13 11.21 -4.60 6.18
CA LYS A 13 11.98 -5.02 7.36
C LYS A 13 12.06 -3.95 8.47
N ASN A 14 11.84 -2.68 8.13
CA ASN A 14 11.87 -1.56 9.07
C ASN A 14 10.53 -1.35 9.81
N TYR A 15 9.48 -2.09 9.45
CA TYR A 15 8.15 -1.97 10.05
C TYR A 15 7.81 -3.18 10.93
N SER A 16 6.82 -3.02 11.82
CA SER A 16 6.27 -4.12 12.61
C SER A 16 5.69 -5.24 11.72
N LYS A 17 5.64 -6.48 12.23
CA LYS A 17 5.10 -7.63 11.48
C LYS A 17 3.68 -7.38 10.95
N GLU A 18 2.84 -6.76 11.75
CA GLU A 18 1.48 -6.38 11.35
C GLU A 18 1.49 -5.41 10.16
N ARG A 19 2.35 -4.38 10.20
CA ARG A 19 2.50 -3.45 9.07
C ARG A 19 3.09 -4.12 7.82
N GLN A 20 3.99 -5.09 7.98
CA GLN A 20 4.53 -5.86 6.84
C GLN A 20 3.41 -6.61 6.11
N GLN A 21 2.50 -7.25 6.85
CA GLN A 21 1.35 -7.95 6.27
C GLN A 21 0.40 -7.00 5.52
N ILE A 22 0.09 -5.84 6.13
CA ILE A 22 -0.74 -4.81 5.48
C ILE A 22 -0.09 -4.34 4.17
N ARG A 23 1.23 -4.08 4.18
CA ARG A 23 1.97 -3.59 3.01
C ARG A 23 2.06 -4.62 1.89
N GLN A 24 2.21 -5.92 2.22
CA GLN A 24 2.15 -7.00 1.24
C GLN A 24 0.78 -7.07 0.55
N GLU A 25 -0.30 -6.98 1.33
CA GLU A 25 -1.66 -7.01 0.79
C GLU A 25 -1.95 -5.79 -0.10
N LEU A 26 -1.50 -4.60 0.30
CA LEU A 26 -1.61 -3.39 -0.52
C LEU A 26 -0.88 -3.55 -1.88
N ARG A 27 0.33 -4.12 -1.90
CA ARG A 27 1.04 -4.43 -3.17
C ARG A 27 0.30 -5.44 -4.01
N ARG A 28 -0.30 -6.46 -3.40
CA ARG A 28 -1.09 -7.48 -4.10
C ARG A 28 -2.28 -6.85 -4.81
N GLN A 29 -3.03 -6.00 -4.12
CA GLN A 29 -4.19 -5.30 -4.66
C GLN A 29 -3.79 -4.31 -5.76
N ASP A 30 -2.72 -3.54 -5.57
CA ASP A 30 -2.20 -2.64 -6.59
C ASP A 30 -1.84 -3.34 -7.89
N ASN A 31 -1.11 -4.46 -7.77
CA ASN A 31 -0.74 -5.28 -8.92
C ASN A 31 -1.96 -5.89 -9.62
N GLN A 32 -2.98 -6.31 -8.87
CA GLN A 32 -4.22 -6.79 -9.46
C GLN A 32 -4.98 -5.69 -10.20
N THR A 33 -5.14 -4.52 -9.59
CA THR A 33 -5.82 -3.37 -10.21
C THR A 33 -5.11 -2.93 -11.49
N LYS A 34 -3.77 -2.83 -11.45
CA LYS A 34 -2.95 -2.52 -12.64
C LYS A 34 -3.12 -3.55 -13.76
N LYS A 35 -3.19 -4.84 -13.43
CA LYS A 35 -3.45 -5.91 -14.41
C LYS A 35 -4.83 -5.82 -15.07
N MET A 36 -5.81 -5.26 -14.38
CA MET A 36 -7.16 -5.02 -14.90
C MET A 36 -7.26 -3.70 -15.69
N GLY A 37 -6.16 -2.97 -15.90
CA GLY A 37 -6.15 -1.66 -16.55
C GLY A 37 -6.62 -0.51 -15.64
N GLY A 38 -6.83 -0.77 -14.35
CA GLY A 38 -7.17 0.23 -13.36
C GLY A 38 -5.94 0.94 -12.81
N VAL A 39 -6.14 2.17 -12.33
CA VAL A 39 -5.14 2.93 -11.57
C VAL A 39 -5.62 3.02 -10.13
N VAL A 40 -4.77 2.64 -9.18
CA VAL A 40 -5.05 2.86 -7.75
C VAL A 40 -4.74 4.31 -7.42
N ASP A 41 -5.77 5.09 -7.07
CA ASP A 41 -5.59 6.42 -6.46
C ASP A 41 -5.25 6.25 -4.98
N TRP A 42 -3.96 6.17 -4.73
CA TRP A 42 -3.43 6.06 -3.39
C TRP A 42 -3.71 7.29 -2.54
N ASN A 43 -3.79 8.49 -3.12
CA ASN A 43 -4.09 9.70 -2.36
C ASN A 43 -5.53 9.64 -1.82
N TYR A 44 -6.48 9.16 -2.64
CA TYR A 44 -7.86 8.95 -2.20
C TYR A 44 -7.94 7.98 -1.01
N LEU A 45 -7.28 6.83 -1.10
CA LEU A 45 -7.27 5.83 -0.04
C LEU A 45 -6.65 6.35 1.26
N LEU A 46 -5.54 7.08 1.18
CA LEU A 46 -4.86 7.62 2.37
C LEU A 46 -5.68 8.69 3.07
N ASN A 47 -6.27 9.61 2.31
CA ASN A 47 -7.14 10.64 2.88
C ASN A 47 -8.37 10.02 3.56
N HIS A 48 -8.87 8.89 3.05
CA HIS A 48 -9.98 8.17 3.67
C HIS A 48 -9.58 7.43 4.96
N VAL A 49 -8.36 6.88 5.02
CA VAL A 49 -7.86 6.15 6.20
C VAL A 49 -7.49 7.12 7.34
N ASP A 50 -6.98 8.31 7.04
CA ASP A 50 -6.69 9.34 8.06
C ASP A 50 -7.96 10.07 8.56
N SER A 51 -9.13 9.76 8.00
CA SER A 51 -10.43 10.33 8.38
C SER A 51 -11.21 9.50 9.43
N PHE A 52 -10.62 8.44 9.97
CA PHE A 52 -11.24 7.57 11.00
C PHE A 52 -10.60 7.74 12.38
#